data_AF-A0A4R1UP63-F1
#
_entry.id   AF-A0A4R1UP63-F1
#
_cell.length_a   1.000
_cell.length_b   1.000
_cell.length_c   1.000
_cell.angle_alpha   90.00
_cell.angle_beta   90.00
_cell.angle_gamma   90.00
#
_symmetry.space_group_name_H-M   'P 1'
#
loop_
_entity.id
_entity.type
_entity.pdbx_description
1 polymer ?
#
loop_
_entity_poly.entity_id
_entity_poly.type
_entity_poly.pdbx_seq_one_letter_code
_entity_poly.pdbx_strand_id
1 'polypeptide(L)'
;MTSITIIRSGSRLGLAAAVAAASLGLAACNSHADDATEKQADAVEQASDNAADAMHDQADQMTGAAADAMDQKAEAVEHEGKATAAALDQKADEQAAQNPH
;
A
#
# COMPACT_ATOMS: atom_id res chain seq x y z
N MET A 1 31.97 32.51 -24.53
CA MET A 1 30.65 33.19 -24.44
C MET A 1 29.90 32.81 -25.70
N THR A 2 28.83 32.03 -25.78
CA THR A 2 27.91 31.42 -24.81
C THR A 2 27.26 30.21 -25.51
N SER A 3 26.91 29.20 -24.72
CA SER A 3 26.48 27.84 -25.04
C SER A 3 25.49 27.64 -26.19
N ILE A 4 25.82 26.67 -27.05
CA ILE A 4 24.86 25.83 -27.79
C ILE A 4 24.59 24.62 -26.90
N THR A 5 23.34 24.40 -26.50
CA THR A 5 22.92 23.13 -25.89
C THR A 5 21.67 22.65 -26.59
N ILE A 6 21.89 21.82 -27.61
CA ILE A 6 20.95 20.84 -28.13
C ILE A 6 21.56 19.47 -27.82
N ILE A 7 20.70 18.50 -27.50
CA ILE A 7 20.85 17.02 -27.60
C ILE A 7 20.38 16.33 -26.30
N ARG A 8 19.05 16.20 -26.21
CA ARG A 8 18.25 14.98 -26.06
C ARG A 8 19.02 13.66 -25.83
N SER A 9 18.57 12.91 -24.81
CA SER A 9 18.69 11.45 -24.59
C SER A 9 20.07 10.79 -24.63
N GLY A 10 20.47 10.19 -23.51
CA GLY A 10 21.54 9.18 -23.51
C GLY A 10 22.00 8.72 -22.14
N SER A 11 21.52 7.54 -21.73
CA SER A 11 22.29 6.52 -21.00
C SER A 11 23.00 6.92 -19.69
N ARG A 12 22.28 6.75 -18.57
CA ARG A 12 22.88 6.25 -17.33
C ARG A 12 22.39 4.82 -17.08
N LEU A 13 22.67 3.96 -18.05
CA LEU A 13 22.81 2.53 -17.79
C LEU A 13 24.18 2.38 -17.12
N GLY A 14 24.20 2.04 -15.83
CA GLY A 14 25.47 1.80 -15.16
C GLY A 14 25.39 1.75 -13.64
N LEU A 15 25.21 0.53 -13.14
CA LEU A 15 25.86 0.04 -11.92
C LEU A 15 25.20 0.31 -10.55
N ALA A 16 24.01 -0.25 -10.28
CA ALA A 16 23.52 -0.35 -8.89
C ALA A 16 22.48 -1.45 -8.62
N ALA A 17 22.60 -2.65 -9.20
CA ALA A 17 21.65 -3.75 -8.90
C ALA A 17 22.34 -5.11 -8.68
N ALA A 18 23.54 -5.11 -8.10
CA ALA A 18 24.27 -6.32 -7.71
C ALA A 18 23.97 -6.78 -6.26
N VAL A 19 22.74 -6.64 -5.78
CA VAL A 19 22.28 -7.18 -4.48
C VAL A 19 20.91 -7.83 -4.64
N ALA A 20 20.82 -8.82 -5.53
CA ALA A 20 19.60 -9.62 -5.67
C ALA A 20 19.80 -11.11 -5.34
N ALA A 21 21.03 -11.55 -5.06
CA ALA A 21 21.33 -12.98 -4.89
C ALA A 21 21.79 -13.40 -3.49
N ALA A 22 22.02 -12.46 -2.56
CA ALA A 22 22.48 -12.78 -1.19
C ALA A 22 21.39 -12.58 -0.10
N SER A 23 20.24 -11.99 -0.45
CA SER A 23 19.12 -11.79 0.48
C SER A 23 18.11 -12.93 0.51
N LEU A 24 18.10 -13.83 -0.50
CA LEU A 24 17.18 -14.98 -0.51
C LEU A 24 17.49 -16.00 0.60
N GLY A 25 18.70 -15.99 1.18
CA GLY A 25 19.07 -16.81 2.33
C GLY A 25 18.90 -16.13 3.70
N LEU A 26 18.76 -14.80 3.74
CA LEU A 26 18.67 -14.04 5.00
C LEU A 26 17.24 -13.60 5.34
N ALA A 27 16.36 -13.45 4.33
CA ALA A 27 14.93 -13.26 4.55
C ALA A 27 14.23 -14.52 5.07
N ALA A 28 14.84 -15.70 4.93
CA ALA A 28 14.32 -16.98 5.41
C ALA A 28 14.56 -17.27 6.90
N CYS A 29 15.18 -16.33 7.65
CA CYS A 29 15.34 -16.44 9.10
C CYS A 29 14.39 -15.55 9.91
N ASN A 30 13.46 -14.82 9.27
CA ASN A 30 12.70 -13.78 9.95
C ASN A 30 11.19 -13.97 9.79
N SER A 31 10.59 -14.74 10.70
CA SER A 31 9.13 -14.80 10.91
C SER A 31 8.53 -13.48 11.47
N HIS A 32 9.22 -12.35 11.27
CA HIS A 32 8.69 -11.01 11.53
C HIS A 32 8.25 -10.33 10.23
N ALA A 33 8.53 -10.91 9.06
CA ALA A 33 8.23 -10.27 7.78
C ALA A 33 6.75 -10.44 7.39
N ASP A 34 6.19 -11.63 7.62
CA ASP A 34 4.75 -11.91 7.57
C ASP A 34 4.02 -11.08 8.63
N ASP A 35 4.42 -11.20 9.90
CA ASP A 35 4.01 -10.41 11.06
C ASP A 35 3.99 -8.88 10.84
N ALA A 36 4.97 -8.33 10.11
CA ALA A 36 5.02 -6.89 9.77
C ALA A 36 4.07 -6.53 8.63
N THR A 37 3.84 -7.46 7.69
CA THR A 37 2.91 -7.28 6.58
C THR A 37 1.46 -7.38 7.06
N GLU A 38 1.15 -8.33 7.95
CA GLU A 38 -0.14 -8.43 8.64
C GLU A 38 -0.44 -7.17 9.46
N LYS A 39 0.52 -6.68 10.27
CA LYS A 39 0.36 -5.40 11.00
C LYS A 39 0.13 -4.21 10.08
N GLN A 40 0.66 -4.26 8.86
CA GLN A 40 0.43 -3.23 7.87
C GLN A 40 -0.97 -3.32 7.27
N ALA A 41 -1.49 -4.54 7.05
CA ALA A 41 -2.87 -4.76 6.65
C ALA A 41 -3.86 -4.25 7.71
N ASP A 42 -3.66 -4.62 8.97
CA ASP A 42 -4.45 -4.14 10.12
C ASP A 42 -4.47 -2.60 10.19
N ALA A 43 -3.30 -1.97 10.05
CA ALA A 43 -3.18 -0.52 10.10
C ALA A 43 -3.92 0.16 8.94
N VAL A 44 -3.95 -0.45 7.76
CA VAL A 44 -4.69 0.06 6.60
C VAL A 44 -6.19 -0.08 6.82
N GLU A 45 -6.65 -1.25 7.26
CA GLU A 45 -8.07 -1.47 7.55
C GLU A 45 -8.56 -0.48 8.61
N GLN A 46 -7.86 -0.38 9.74
CA GLN A 46 -8.23 0.56 10.81
C GLN A 46 -8.16 2.03 10.38
N ALA A 47 -7.19 2.42 9.54
CA ALA A 47 -7.11 3.79 9.05
C ALA A 47 -8.28 4.13 8.11
N SER A 48 -8.64 3.20 7.24
CA SER A 48 -9.77 3.36 6.32
C SER A 48 -11.10 3.36 7.05
N ASP A 49 -11.30 2.47 8.02
CA ASP A 49 -12.51 2.43 8.85
C ASP A 49 -12.68 3.75 9.61
N ASN A 50 -11.64 4.24 10.30
CA ASN A 50 -11.69 5.51 11.02
C ASN A 50 -12.00 6.70 10.08
N ALA A 51 -11.47 6.66 8.85
CA ALA A 51 -11.74 7.70 7.85
C ALA A 51 -13.18 7.64 7.33
N ALA A 52 -13.70 6.43 7.08
CA ALA A 52 -15.08 6.20 6.66
C ALA A 52 -16.06 6.61 7.78
N ASP A 53 -15.80 6.25 9.03
CA ASP A 53 -16.58 6.65 10.20
C ASP A 53 -16.66 8.18 10.31
N ALA A 54 -15.52 8.88 10.17
CA ALA A 54 -15.50 10.33 10.18
C ALA A 54 -16.30 10.96 9.02
N MET A 55 -16.40 10.28 7.88
CA MET A 55 -17.22 10.71 6.74
C MET A 55 -18.71 10.45 6.99
N HIS A 56 -19.07 9.31 7.59
CA HIS A 56 -20.45 9.03 8.00
C HIS A 56 -20.93 10.03 9.07
N ASP A 57 -20.10 10.34 10.07
CA ASP A 57 -20.40 11.36 11.07
C ASP A 57 -20.63 12.75 10.45
N GLN A 58 -19.95 13.05 9.33
CA GLN A 58 -20.19 14.27 8.57
C GLN A 58 -21.47 14.19 7.74
N ALA A 59 -21.75 13.03 7.12
CA ALA A 59 -22.98 12.79 6.35
C ALA A 59 -24.23 12.94 7.23
N ASP A 60 -24.18 12.45 8.47
CA ASP A 60 -25.24 12.56 9.48
C ASP A 60 -25.57 14.01 9.86
N GLN A 61 -24.63 14.94 9.68
CA GLN A 61 -24.83 16.37 9.90
C GLN A 61 -25.39 17.08 8.66
N MET A 62 -25.53 16.37 7.54
CA MET A 62 -25.99 16.86 6.24
C MET A 62 -27.38 16.30 5.92
N THR A 63 -27.98 16.79 4.83
CA THR A 63 -29.30 16.30 4.38
C THR A 63 -29.37 16.20 2.86
N GLY A 64 -30.15 15.23 2.37
CA GLY A 64 -30.42 15.05 0.95
C GLY A 64 -29.19 14.57 0.17
N ALA A 65 -29.13 14.87 -1.11
CA ALA A 65 -28.11 14.33 -2.03
C ALA A 65 -26.65 14.58 -1.61
N ALA A 66 -26.39 15.58 -0.76
CA ALA A 66 -25.06 15.84 -0.25
C ALA A 66 -24.64 14.86 0.87
N ALA A 67 -25.60 14.41 1.70
CA ALA A 67 -25.36 13.32 2.67
C ALA A 67 -25.14 12.00 1.93
N ASP A 68 -26.01 11.66 0.98
CA ASP A 68 -25.89 10.44 0.18
C ASP A 68 -24.55 10.35 -0.57
N ALA A 69 -24.05 11.48 -1.08
CA ALA A 69 -22.75 11.55 -1.76
C ALA A 69 -21.55 11.45 -0.80
N MET A 70 -21.74 11.79 0.47
CA MET A 70 -20.71 11.62 1.50
C MET A 70 -20.69 10.16 1.98
N ASP A 71 -21.85 9.54 2.21
CA ASP A 71 -21.94 8.11 2.55
C ASP A 71 -21.31 7.23 1.47
N GLN A 72 -21.61 7.50 0.19
CA GLN A 72 -20.98 6.75 -0.91
C GLN A 72 -19.45 6.91 -0.95
N LYS A 73 -18.91 8.04 -0.48
CA LYS A 73 -17.45 8.22 -0.38
C LYS A 73 -16.89 7.44 0.80
N ALA A 74 -17.58 7.44 1.94
CA ALA A 74 -17.21 6.65 3.11
C ALA A 74 -17.12 5.16 2.74
N GLU A 75 -18.16 4.63 2.10
CA GLU A 75 -18.18 3.23 1.61
C GLU A 75 -17.03 2.93 0.64
N ALA A 76 -16.70 3.86 -0.26
CA ALA A 76 -15.59 3.69 -1.18
C ALA A 76 -14.23 3.64 -0.47
N VAL A 77 -14.03 4.47 0.56
CA VAL A 77 -12.80 4.48 1.37
C VAL A 77 -12.65 3.20 2.17
N GLU A 78 -13.74 2.74 2.82
CA GLU A 78 -13.78 1.47 3.53
C GLU A 78 -13.47 0.30 2.59
N HIS A 79 -14.11 0.27 1.41
CA HIS A 79 -13.90 -0.79 0.42
C HIS A 79 -12.47 -0.83 -0.13
N GLU A 80 -11.88 0.32 -0.47
CA GLU A 80 -10.50 0.41 -0.96
C GLU A 80 -9.49 0.02 0.13
N GLY A 81 -9.77 0.42 1.38
CA GLY A 81 -9.01 0.00 2.56
C GLY A 81 -8.98 -1.51 2.71
N LYS A 82 -10.16 -2.14 2.74
CA LYS A 82 -10.31 -3.60 2.85
C LYS A 82 -9.65 -4.35 1.69
N ALA A 83 -9.78 -3.84 0.47
CA ALA A 83 -9.12 -4.44 -0.70
C ALA A 83 -7.59 -4.37 -0.57
N THR A 84 -7.06 -3.27 -0.04
CA THR A 84 -5.63 -3.10 0.18
C THR A 84 -5.13 -3.99 1.32
N ALA A 85 -5.84 -4.05 2.45
CA ALA A 85 -5.53 -4.94 3.56
C ALA A 85 -5.53 -6.42 3.11
N ALA A 86 -6.56 -6.85 2.38
CA ALA A 86 -6.63 -8.21 1.84
C ALA A 86 -5.48 -8.55 0.88
N ALA A 87 -5.01 -7.58 0.08
CA ALA A 87 -3.86 -7.79 -0.79
C ALA A 87 -2.54 -7.91 0.00
N LEU A 88 -2.44 -7.23 1.14
CA LEU A 88 -1.30 -7.36 2.05
C LEU A 88 -1.33 -8.69 2.80
N ASP A 89 -2.49 -9.14 3.28
CA ASP A 89 -2.66 -10.45 3.92
C ASP A 89 -2.31 -11.58 2.96
N GLN A 90 -2.82 -11.56 1.72
CA GLN A 90 -2.46 -12.56 0.71
C GLN A 90 -0.95 -12.59 0.46
N LYS A 91 -0.31 -11.43 0.48
CA LYS A 91 1.14 -11.35 0.32
C LYS A 91 1.88 -11.92 1.53
N ALA A 92 1.39 -11.69 2.75
CA ALA A 92 1.94 -12.29 3.96
C ALA A 92 1.80 -13.83 3.92
N ASP A 93 0.63 -14.33 3.53
CA ASP A 93 0.36 -15.76 3.34
C ASP A 93 1.29 -16.38 2.29
N GLU A 94 1.47 -15.73 1.14
CA GLU A 94 2.39 -16.18 0.09
C GLU A 94 3.83 -16.24 0.58
N GLN A 95 4.26 -15.28 1.40
CA GLN A 95 5.59 -15.23 1.99
C GLN A 95 5.79 -16.36 3.02
N ALA A 96 4.77 -16.65 3.83
CA ALA A 96 4.78 -17.76 4.78
C ALA A 96 4.77 -19.12 4.06
N ALA A 97 3.95 -19.28 3.02
CA ALA A 97 3.83 -20.53 2.26
C ALA A 97 5.11 -20.89 1.46
N GLN A 98 5.90 -19.89 1.06
CA GLN A 98 7.19 -20.10 0.39
C GLN A 98 8.32 -20.54 1.36
N ASN A 99 8.07 -20.54 2.68
CA ASN A 99 9.00 -21.00 3.72
C ASN A 99 8.30 -21.98 4.68
N PRO A 100 7.93 -23.21 4.24
CA PRO A 100 7.42 -24.21 5.15
C PRO A 100 8.56 -24.65 6.09
N HIS A 101 8.38 -24.40 7.40
CA HIS A 101 9.30 -24.78 8.48
C HIS A 101 9.67 -26.28 8.46
#